data_AF-A0A3A9YW12-F1
#
_entry.id   AF-A0A3A9YW12-F1
#
_cell.length_a   1.000
_cell.length_b   1.000
_cell.length_c   1.000
_cell.angle_alpha   90.00
_cell.angle_beta   90.00
_cell.angle_gamma   90.00
#
_symmetry.space_group_name_H-M   'P 1'
#
loop_
_entity.id
_entity.type
_entity.pdbx_description
1 polymer ?
#
loop_
_entity_poly.entity_id
_entity_poly.type
_entity_poly.pdbx_seq_one_letter_code
_entity_poly.pdbx_strand_id
1 'polypeptide(L)'
;MTVSLPDDIAAYLEGEENASAAVADALRARLDRAAATAAMLRAVGIEVTEEGVARVHGKLPRLTAAQRAENARRRDLVADGTWPADSDVAA
;
A
#
# COMPACT_ATOMS: atom_id res chain seq x y z
N MET A 1 12.77 -11.03 18.81
CA MET A 1 12.41 -11.33 17.41
C MET A 1 13.48 -10.72 16.53
N THR A 2 14.10 -11.50 15.64
CA THR A 2 15.10 -11.04 14.67
C THR A 2 14.56 -11.31 13.27
N VAL A 3 14.65 -10.32 12.38
CA VAL A 3 14.17 -10.43 11.00
C VAL A 3 15.34 -10.27 10.04
N SER A 4 15.37 -11.10 9.00
CA SER A 4 16.34 -10.96 7.91
C SER A 4 15.82 -9.93 6.92
N LEU A 5 16.65 -8.97 6.55
CA LEU A 5 16.32 -7.91 5.61
C LEU A 5 17.16 -8.04 4.34
N PRO A 6 16.64 -7.65 3.17
CA PRO A 6 17.45 -7.44 1.98
C PRO A 6 18.54 -6.37 2.21
N ASP A 7 19.69 -6.52 1.55
CA ASP A 7 20.87 -5.66 1.75
C ASP A 7 20.58 -4.17 1.49
N ASP A 8 19.77 -3.86 0.49
CA ASP A 8 19.36 -2.50 0.16
C ASP A 8 18.52 -1.86 1.27
N ILE A 9 17.67 -2.65 1.92
CA ILE A 9 16.85 -2.19 3.06
C ILE A 9 17.70 -2.06 4.32
N ALA A 10 18.64 -2.97 4.54
CA ALA A 10 19.57 -2.88 5.67
C ALA A 10 20.43 -1.62 5.58
N ALA A 11 21.02 -1.36 4.41
CA ALA A 11 21.82 -0.16 4.17
C ALA A 11 21.02 1.14 4.34
N TYR A 12 19.74 1.15 3.91
CA TYR A 12 18.85 2.29 4.16
C TYR A 12 18.63 2.53 5.67
N LEU A 13 18.32 1.48 6.43
CA LEU A 13 18.05 1.58 7.87
C LEU A 13 19.28 1.91 8.71
N GLU A 14 20.48 1.53 8.28
CA GLU A 14 21.74 1.94 8.93
C GLU A 14 21.96 3.46 8.91
N GLY A 15 21.37 4.17 7.94
CA GLY A 15 21.42 5.62 7.85
C GLY A 15 20.37 6.36 8.71
N GLU A 16 19.40 5.64 9.27
CA GLU A 16 18.34 6.23 10.09
C GLU A 16 18.79 6.39 11.54
N GLU A 17 18.53 7.56 12.14
CA GLU A 17 18.82 7.83 13.56
C GLU A 17 18.15 6.80 14.48
N ASN A 18 16.96 6.33 14.09
CA ASN A 18 16.25 5.27 14.77
C ASN A 18 15.55 4.33 13.78
N ALA A 19 16.29 3.33 13.31
CA ALA A 19 15.79 2.28 12.42
C ALA A 19 14.50 1.61 12.92
N SER A 20 14.37 1.40 14.23
CA SER A 20 13.17 0.75 14.79
C SER A 20 11.94 1.64 14.69
N ALA A 21 12.09 2.95 14.92
CA ALA A 21 11.01 3.91 14.72
C ALA A 21 10.60 4.00 13.25
N ALA A 22 11.57 4.09 12.33
CA ALA A 22 11.32 4.13 10.89
C ALA A 22 10.52 2.89 10.42
N VAL A 23 10.90 1.69 10.88
CA VAL A 23 10.17 0.44 10.59
C VAL A 23 8.76 0.46 11.21
N ALA A 24 8.62 0.91 12.46
CA ALA A 24 7.32 0.96 13.13
C ALA A 24 6.36 1.91 12.43
N ASP A 25 6.83 3.08 11.99
CA ASP A 25 6.01 4.08 11.31
C ASP A 25 5.63 3.62 9.90
N ALA A 26 6.55 3.02 9.16
CA ALA A 26 6.24 2.39 7.87
C ALA A 26 5.19 1.28 8.02
N LEU A 27 5.26 0.49 9.09
CA LEU A 27 4.29 -0.56 9.40
C LEU A 27 2.93 0.03 9.77
N ARG A 28 2.87 1.06 10.63
CA ARG A 28 1.63 1.78 10.95
C ARG A 28 0.96 2.32 9.71
N ALA A 29 1.71 3.05 8.88
CA ALA A 29 1.19 3.60 7.63
C ALA A 29 0.65 2.52 6.69
N ARG A 30 1.26 1.32 6.68
CA ARG A 30 0.75 0.17 5.92
C ARG A 30 -0.58 -0.36 6.50
N LEU A 31 -0.67 -0.50 7.82
CA LEU A 31 -1.88 -0.96 8.50
C LEU A 31 -3.04 0.02 8.33
N ASP A 32 -2.78 1.32 8.47
CA ASP A 32 -3.79 2.37 8.30
C ASP A 32 -4.37 2.36 6.89
N ARG A 33 -3.52 2.22 5.86
CA ARG A 33 -3.98 2.07 4.47
C ARG A 33 -4.86 0.84 4.26
N ALA A 34 -4.49 -0.29 4.87
CA ALA A 34 -5.28 -1.51 4.79
C ALA A 34 -6.65 -1.34 5.47
N ALA A 35 -6.68 -0.71 6.65
CA ALA A 35 -7.90 -0.41 7.39
C ALA A 35 -8.82 0.55 6.61
N ALA A 36 -8.26 1.61 6.03
CA ALA A 36 -9.00 2.55 5.18
C ALA A 36 -9.64 1.84 3.97
N THR A 37 -8.86 0.96 3.31
CA THR A 37 -9.35 0.19 2.16
C THR A 37 -10.51 -0.75 2.56
N ALA A 38 -10.34 -1.48 3.67
CA ALA A 38 -11.39 -2.36 4.19
C ALA A 38 -12.66 -1.58 4.59
N ALA A 39 -12.52 -0.38 5.16
CA ALA A 39 -13.65 0.48 5.49
C ALA A 39 -14.41 0.94 4.23
N MET A 40 -13.69 1.39 3.19
CA MET A 40 -14.31 1.79 1.92
C MET A 40 -15.07 0.64 1.25
N LEU A 41 -14.49 -0.56 1.22
CA LEU A 41 -15.13 -1.75 0.66
C LEU A 41 -16.39 -2.15 1.45
N ARG A 42 -16.34 -2.10 2.79
CA ARG A 42 -17.52 -2.36 3.62
C ARG A 42 -18.63 -1.35 3.39
N ALA A 43 -18.30 -0.08 3.16
CA ALA A 43 -19.29 0.96 2.87
C ALA A 43 -20.11 0.67 1.59
N VAL A 44 -19.58 -0.13 0.66
CA VAL A 44 -20.28 -0.59 -0.55
C VAL A 44 -20.77 -2.04 -0.45
N GLY A 45 -20.83 -2.60 0.77
CA GLY A 45 -21.36 -3.94 1.04
C GLY A 45 -20.37 -5.09 0.80
N ILE A 46 -19.08 -4.80 0.60
CA ILE A 46 -18.03 -5.81 0.43
C ILE A 46 -17.34 -6.07 1.77
N GLU A 47 -17.53 -7.27 2.31
CA GLU A 47 -16.82 -7.73 3.50
C GLU A 47 -15.41 -8.24 3.15
N VAL A 48 -14.39 -7.75 3.88
CA VAL A 48 -13.00 -8.20 3.75
C VAL A 48 -12.66 -9.10 4.92
N THR A 49 -12.69 -10.41 4.72
CA THR A 49 -12.38 -11.40 5.75
C THR A 49 -10.90 -11.82 5.73
N GLU A 50 -10.38 -12.27 6.87
CA GLU A 50 -9.01 -12.79 6.97
C GLU A 50 -8.78 -13.99 6.06
N GLU A 51 -9.74 -14.93 5.96
CA GLU A 51 -9.68 -16.08 5.06
C GLU A 51 -9.69 -15.64 3.59
N GLY A 52 -10.47 -14.59 3.28
CA GLY A 52 -10.51 -13.97 1.97
C GLY A 52 -9.15 -13.41 1.56
N VAL A 53 -8.54 -12.62 2.45
CA VAL A 53 -7.20 -12.06 2.27
C VAL A 53 -6.17 -13.18 2.09
N ALA A 54 -6.15 -14.16 2.98
CA ALA A 54 -5.23 -15.29 2.90
C ALA A 54 -5.36 -16.06 1.59
N ARG A 55 -6.59 -16.27 1.10
CA ARG A 55 -6.87 -16.96 -0.15
C ARG A 55 -6.29 -16.25 -1.38
N VAL A 56 -6.23 -14.91 -1.37
CA VAL A 56 -5.77 -14.11 -2.52
C VAL A 56 -4.37 -13.55 -2.36
N HIS A 57 -3.79 -13.61 -1.15
CA HIS A 57 -2.46 -13.11 -0.86
C HIS A 57 -1.42 -13.75 -1.78
N GLY A 58 -0.60 -12.94 -2.44
CA GLY A 58 0.44 -13.40 -3.38
C GLY A 58 -0.08 -13.91 -4.72
N LYS A 59 -1.40 -13.96 -4.96
CA LYS A 59 -1.97 -14.37 -6.26
C LYS A 59 -2.05 -13.23 -7.27
N LEU A 60 -2.10 -11.99 -6.80
CA LEU A 60 -2.10 -10.83 -7.68
C LEU A 60 -0.70 -10.62 -8.27
N PRO A 61 -0.58 -10.42 -9.59
CA PRO A 61 0.70 -10.14 -10.20
C PRO A 61 1.28 -8.84 -9.65
N ARG A 62 2.60 -8.80 -9.52
CA ARG A 62 3.30 -7.55 -9.20
C ARG A 62 3.06 -6.56 -10.33
N LEU A 63 2.66 -5.35 -9.97
CA LEU A 63 2.57 -4.24 -10.93
C LEU A 63 3.92 -4.02 -11.61
N THR A 64 3.90 -3.78 -12.92
CA THR A 64 5.10 -3.38 -13.67
C THR A 64 5.62 -2.02 -13.15
N ALA A 65 6.87 -1.68 -13.49
CA ALA A 65 7.42 -0.36 -13.12
C ALA A 65 6.55 0.79 -13.65
N ALA A 66 6.07 0.67 -14.90
CA ALA A 66 5.17 1.65 -15.51
C ALA A 66 3.83 1.75 -14.76
N GLN A 67 3.21 0.62 -14.40
CA GLN A 67 1.97 0.63 -13.62
C GLN A 67 2.15 1.22 -12.22
N ARG A 68 3.29 0.98 -11.56
CA ARG A 68 3.59 1.61 -10.27
C ARG A 68 3.77 3.11 -10.39
N ALA A 69 4.46 3.58 -11.42
CA ALA A 69 4.63 5.00 -11.70
C ALA A 69 3.29 5.69 -11.99
N GLU A 70 2.43 5.04 -12.79
CA GLU A 70 1.09 5.55 -13.08
C GLU A 70 0.21 5.59 -11.82
N ASN A 71 0.26 4.57 -10.96
CA ASN A 71 -0.44 4.60 -9.68
C ASN A 71 0.08 5.70 -8.75
N ALA A 72 1.39 5.97 -8.74
CA ALA A 72 1.96 7.07 -7.97
C ALA A 72 1.43 8.42 -8.46
N ARG A 73 1.48 8.67 -9.78
CA ARG A 73 0.89 9.86 -10.41
C ARG A 73 -0.58 10.03 -10.04
N ARG A 74 -1.38 8.96 -10.15
CA ARG A 74 -2.80 8.96 -9.80
C ARG A 74 -3.05 9.32 -8.34
N ARG A 75 -2.27 8.74 -7.43
CA ARG A 75 -2.35 9.05 -6.01
C ARG A 75 -2.03 10.53 -5.74
N ASP A 76 -1.02 11.08 -6.42
CA ASP A 76 -0.65 12.47 -6.27
C ASP A 76 -1.76 13.41 -6.78
N LEU A 77 -2.41 13.08 -7.91
CA LEU A 77 -3.60 13.81 -8.38
C LEU A 77 -4.77 13.79 -7.37
N VAL A 78 -4.99 12.68 -6.69
CA VAL A 78 -6.01 12.60 -5.62
C VAL A 78 -5.61 13.46 -4.44
N ALA A 79 -4.35 13.41 -4.01
CA ALA A 79 -3.83 14.21 -2.90
C ALA A 79 -3.94 15.72 -3.20
N ASP A 80 -3.67 16.12 -4.44
CA ASP A 80 -3.75 17.50 -4.90
C ASP A 80 -5.19 17.96 -5.18
N GLY A 81 -6.18 17.06 -5.09
CA GLY A 81 -7.58 17.35 -5.37
C GLY A 81 -7.88 17.62 -6.86
N THR A 82 -6.94 17.30 -7.75
CA THR A 82 -7.06 17.50 -9.20
C THR A 82 -7.49 16.22 -9.93
N TRP A 83 -8.05 15.24 -9.21
CA TRP A 83 -8.57 14.03 -9.82
C TRP A 83 -9.72 14.37 -10.78
N PRO A 84 -9.72 13.88 -12.04
CA PRO A 84 -10.78 14.22 -12.97
C PRO A 84 -12.10 13.55 -12.56
N ALA A 85 -13.14 14.36 -12.34
CA ALA A 85 -14.45 13.90 -11.87
C ALA A 85 -15.12 12.91 -12.83
N ASP A 86 -14.88 13.04 -14.14
CA ASP A 86 -15.53 12.26 -15.21
C ASP A 86 -14.64 11.14 -15.78
N SER A 87 -13.76 10.58 -14.95
CA SER A 87 -12.93 9.44 -15.37
C SER A 87 -13.79 8.17 -15.43
N ASP A 88 -14.57 7.99 -16.50
CA ASP A 88 -15.21 6.71 -16.79
C ASP A 88 -14.14 5.61 -16.78
N VAL A 89 -14.22 4.72 -15.80
CA VAL A 89 -13.37 3.54 -15.72
C VAL A 89 -13.91 2.56 -16.74
N ALA A 90 -13.40 2.62 -17.97
CA ALA A 90 -13.60 1.55 -18.94
C ALA A 90 -13.06 0.24 -18.32
N ALA A 91 -14.00 -0.68 -18.04
CA ALA A 91 -13.74 -2.00 -17.48
C ALA A 91 -13.03 -2.92 -18.48
#